data_AF-A0A849KYW5-F1
#
_entry.id   AF-A0A849KYW5-F1
#
_cell.length_a   1.000
_cell.length_b   1.000
_cell.length_c   1.000
_cell.angle_alpha   90.00
_cell.angle_beta   90.00
_cell.angle_gamma   90.00
#
_symmetry.space_group_name_H-M   'P 1'
#
loop_
_entity.id
_entity.type
_entity.pdbx_description
1 polymer ?
#
loop_
_entity_poly.entity_id
_entity_poly.type
_entity_poly.pdbx_seq_one_letter_code
_entity_poly.pdbx_strand_id
1 'polypeptide(L)' 'MLSQAKVDQLGITIDVYQKAAKQWVASGIYEGHHIVVENQTQGTAVSAWRDRALSVSDSGTA' A
#
# COMPACT_ATOMS: atom_id res chain seq x y z
N MET A 1 4.80 1.45 -18.13
CA MET A 1 4.82 1.75 -16.68
C MET A 1 5.96 2.70 -16.40
N LEU A 2 5.74 3.75 -15.60
CA LEU A 2 6.74 4.80 -15.36
C LEU A 2 7.75 4.42 -14.26
N SER A 3 7.35 3.64 -13.26
CA SER A 3 8.21 3.04 -12.23
C SER A 3 7.46 1.95 -11.47
N GLN A 4 8.15 0.92 -11.01
CA GLN A 4 7.64 -0.11 -10.09
C GLN A 4 8.73 -0.50 -9.09
N ALA A 5 8.33 -0.69 -7.83
CA ALA A 5 9.18 -1.17 -6.76
C ALA A 5 8.39 -2.17 -5.90
N LYS A 6 9.09 -3.18 -5.38
CA LYS A 6 8.57 -4.04 -4.33
C LYS A 6 9.13 -3.56 -3.01
N VAL A 7 8.26 -3.36 -2.03
CA VAL A 7 8.64 -2.88 -0.70
C VAL A 7 8.13 -3.89 0.32
N ASP A 8 8.97 -4.30 1.26
CA ASP A 8 8.53 -5.17 2.34
C ASP A 8 8.07 -4.33 3.53
N GLN A 9 6.82 -4.51 3.95
CA GLN A 9 6.18 -3.76 5.03
C GLN A 9 5.31 -4.70 5.87
N LEU A 10 5.50 -4.72 7.20
CA LEU A 10 4.79 -5.64 8.11
C LEU A 10 4.96 -7.13 7.75
N GLY A 11 6.11 -7.50 7.15
CA GLY A 11 6.34 -8.86 6.65
C GLY A 11 5.58 -9.21 5.37
N ILE A 12 5.00 -8.21 4.70
CA ILE A 12 4.25 -8.36 3.45
C ILE A 12 4.97 -7.59 2.34
N THR A 13 5.19 -8.26 1.21
CA THR A 13 5.67 -7.60 0.00
C THR A 13 4.51 -6.84 -0.65
N ILE A 14 4.65 -5.51 -0.73
CA ILE A 14 3.71 -4.64 -1.41
C ILE A 14 4.27 -4.19 -2.76
N ASP A 15 3.41 -4.14 -3.76
CA ASP A 15 3.71 -3.60 -5.08
C ASP A 15 3.44 -2.09 -5.08
N VAL A 16 4.46 -1.31 -5.36
CA VAL A 16 4.38 0.14 -5.45
C VAL A 16 4.72 0.57 -6.87
N TYR A 17 3.78 1.21 -7.57
CA TYR A 17 3.99 1.59 -8.96
C TYR A 17 3.40 2.97 -9.28
N GLN A 18 3.99 3.65 -10.27
CA GLN A 18 3.46 4.92 -10.76
C GLN A 18 2.46 4.68 -11.89
N LYS A 19 1.20 5.07 -11.64
CA LYS A 19 0.07 4.99 -12.59
C LYS A 19 0.06 6.17 -13.57
N ALA A 20 0.37 7.38 -13.08
CA ALA A 20 0.49 8.60 -13.86
C ALA A 20 1.48 9.57 -13.20
N ALA A 21 1.80 10.70 -13.87
CA ALA A 21 2.63 11.74 -13.29
C ALA A 21 2.04 12.20 -11.94
N LYS A 22 2.84 12.14 -10.87
CA LYS A 22 2.40 12.43 -9.49
C LYS A 22 1.23 11.55 -9.00
N GLN A 23 1.09 10.33 -9.52
CA GLN A 23 0.11 9.35 -9.01
C GLN A 23 0.79 7.99 -8.84
N TRP A 24 0.97 7.63 -7.58
CA TRP A 24 1.59 6.39 -7.11
C TRP A 24 0.53 5.51 -6.46
N VAL A 25 0.65 4.21 -6.67
CA VAL A 25 -0.23 3.20 -6.11
C VAL A 25 0.60 2.26 -5.28
N ALA A 26 0.16 1.96 -4.06
CA ALA A 26 0.67 0.89 -3.21
C ALA A 26 -0.42 -0.17 -3.06
N SER A 27 -0.13 -1.41 -3.43
CA SER A 27 -1.05 -2.54 -3.43
C SER A 27 -0.42 -3.73 -2.71
N GLY A 28 -1.20 -4.37 -1.84
CA GLY A 28 -0.76 -5.55 -1.09
C GLY A 28 -1.94 -6.24 -0.41
N ILE A 29 -1.73 -7.50 -0.02
CA ILE A 29 -2.73 -8.28 0.73
C ILE A 29 -2.27 -8.36 2.17
N TYR A 30 -3.09 -7.89 3.10
CA TYR A 30 -2.81 -7.93 4.54
C TYR A 30 -3.98 -8.61 5.25
N GLU A 31 -3.71 -9.67 6.03
CA GLU A 31 -4.73 -10.48 6.72
C GLU A 31 -5.91 -10.93 5.84
N GLY A 32 -5.64 -11.26 4.57
CA GLY A 32 -6.67 -11.66 3.60
C GLY A 32 -7.44 -10.51 2.96
N HIS A 33 -7.16 -9.26 3.36
CA HIS A 33 -7.73 -8.06 2.75
C HIS A 33 -6.81 -7.50 1.68
N HIS A 34 -7.33 -7.33 0.47
CA HIS A 34 -6.63 -6.60 -0.58
C HIS A 34 -6.74 -5.10 -0.33
N ILE A 35 -5.60 -4.45 -0.11
CA ILE A 35 -5.50 -3.03 0.18
C ILE A 35 -4.78 -2.35 -0.96
N VAL A 36 -5.44 -1.34 -1.53
CA VAL A 36 -4.90 -0.50 -2.60
C VAL A 36 -5.04 0.96 -2.16
N VAL A 37 -3.93 1.69 -2.21
CA VAL A 37 -3.88 3.11 -1.86
C VAL A 37 -3.25 3.90 -2.99
N GLU A 38 -3.91 4.98 -3.39
CA GLU A 38 -3.37 5.96 -4.34
C GLU A 38 -2.83 7.18 -3.60
N ASN A 39 -1.68 7.70 -4.01
CA ASN A 39 -1.05 8.87 -3.40
C ASN A 39 -0.23 9.68 -4.42
N GLN A 40 0.19 10.89 -4.04
CA GLN A 40 0.96 11.77 -4.92
C GLN A 40 2.44 11.39 -5.01
N THR A 41 2.97 10.72 -3.98
CA THR A 41 4.37 10.30 -3.90
C THR A 41 4.49 8.83 -3.54
N GLN A 42 5.61 8.22 -3.89
CA GLN A 42 5.90 6.82 -3.59
C GLN A 42 5.92 6.54 -2.08
N GLY A 43 6.66 7.35 -1.31
CA GLY A 43 6.82 7.13 0.14
C GLY A 43 5.52 7.31 0.92
N THR A 44 4.69 8.27 0.52
CA THR A 44 3.38 8.47 1.15
C THR A 44 2.38 7.37 0.76
N ALA A 45 2.49 6.78 -0.43
CA ALA A 45 1.68 5.61 -0.80
C ALA A 45 1.98 4.39 0.11
N VAL A 46 3.26 4.10 0.36
CA VAL A 46 3.68 3.01 1.27
C VAL A 46 3.17 3.24 2.69
N SER A 47 3.38 4.45 3.22
CA SER A 47 2.97 4.79 4.60
C SER A 47 1.46 4.71 4.76
N ALA A 48 0.70 5.26 3.81
CA ALA A 48 -0.76 5.21 3.84
C ALA A 48 -1.32 3.79 3.66
N TRP A 49 -0.65 2.95 2.86
CA TRP A 49 -0.99 1.53 2.78
C TRP A 49 -0.83 0.82 4.12
N ARG A 50 0.28 1.06 4.82
CA ARG A 50 0.53 0.50 6.17
C ARG A 50 -0.54 0.95 7.16
N ASP A 51 -0.85 2.25 7.19
CA ASP A 51 -1.83 2.79 8.13
C ASP A 51 -3.23 2.21 7.83
N ARG A 52 -3.56 1.99 6.56
CA ARG A 52 -4.81 1.31 6.16
C ARG A 52 -4.82 -0.17 6.58
N ALA A 53 -3.69 -0.87 6.44
CA ALA A 53 -3.55 -2.26 6.86
C ALA A 53 -3.81 -2.43 8.36
N LEU A 54 -3.18 -1.60 9.20
CA LEU A 54 -3.37 -1.62 10.65
C LEU A 54 -4.82 -1.28 11.04
N SER A 55 -5.44 -0.32 10.36
CA SER A 55 -6.86 0.01 10.59
C SER A 55 -7.82 -1.13 10.27
N VAL A 56 -7.49 -1.98 9.29
CA VAL A 56 -8.31 -3.15 8.95
C VAL A 56 -8.17 -4.24 10.01
N SER A 57 -6.96 -4.48 10.55
CA SER A 57 -6.76 -5.40 11.67
C SER A 57 -7.56 -5.02 12.91
N ASP A 58 -7.49 -3.75 13.31
CA ASP A 58 -8.19 -3.27 14.51
C ASP A 58 -9.71 -3.41 14.39
N SER A 59 -10.24 -3.44 13.16
CA SER A 59 -11.67 -3.62 12.90
C SER A 59 -12.15 -5.07 13.03
N GLY A 60 -11.23 -6.05 13.15
CA GLY A 60 -11.54 -7.48 13.29
C GLY A 60 -11.65 -8.00 14.73
N THR A 61 -11.41 -7.14 15.73
CA THR A 61 -11.39 -7.49 17.17
C THR A 61 -12.58 -6.93 17.98
N ALA A 62 -13.74 -6.69 17.34
CA ALA A 62 -14.96 -6.26 18.03
C ALA A 62 -15.93 -7.42 18.31
#